data_AF-A0A0G2J085-F1
#
_entry.id   AF-A0A0G2J085-F1
#
_cell.length_a   1.000
_cell.length_b   1.000
_cell.length_c   1.000
_cell.angle_alpha   90.00
_cell.angle_beta   90.00
_cell.angle_gamma   90.00
#
_symmetry.space_group_name_H-M   'P 1'
#
loop_
_entity.id
_entity.type
_entity.pdbx_description
1 polymer ?
#
loop_
_entity_poly.entity_id
_entity_poly.type
_entity_poly.pdbx_seq_one_letter_code
_entity_poly.pdbx_strand_id
1 'polypeptide(L)'
;MKTYPDHLHIQIGQVHLNTTNNETLRTILERTFSAISRVAEADYVGYARLGNGKSPTAFDGLFIKPNATNETFSKAFSLFVDMMSFQDVDGHVLSFDFPSWASWCPHFLGDPNMGTNTISGSGLLTPEVLTNKSKEIVDLILNNQDYDPEFGFIGRVNPQERANTIQFTTSGRRAQR
;
A
#
# COMPACT_ATOMS: atom_id res chain seq x y z
N MET A 1 -9.58 23.50 12.49
CA MET A 1 -9.41 22.06 12.21
C MET A 1 -10.79 21.43 12.23
N LYS A 2 -11.19 20.69 11.19
CA LYS A 2 -12.45 19.93 11.21
C LYS A 2 -12.26 18.71 12.14
N THR A 3 -13.25 18.40 12.95
CA THR A 3 -13.32 17.17 13.75
C THR A 3 -14.42 16.28 13.19
N TYR A 4 -14.25 14.97 13.33
CA TYR A 4 -15.22 13.96 12.89
C TYR A 4 -15.73 13.18 14.10
N PRO A 5 -16.99 12.71 14.10
CA PRO A 5 -17.47 11.79 15.12
C PRO A 5 -16.61 10.54 15.18
N ASP A 6 -16.47 9.96 16.37
CA ASP A 6 -15.74 8.70 16.53
C ASP A 6 -16.47 7.56 15.82
N HIS A 7 -15.71 6.53 15.45
CA HIS A 7 -16.23 5.35 14.78
C HIS A 7 -16.53 4.25 15.79
N LEU A 8 -17.37 3.29 15.42
CA LEU A 8 -17.66 2.14 16.29
C LEU A 8 -16.46 1.21 16.37
N HIS A 9 -15.70 1.10 15.28
CA HIS A 9 -14.42 0.41 15.20
C HIS A 9 -13.64 0.83 13.96
N ILE A 10 -12.38 0.39 13.90
CA ILE A 10 -11.48 0.53 12.77
C ILE A 10 -11.04 -0.86 12.36
N GLN A 11 -11.20 -1.19 11.08
CA GLN A 11 -10.62 -2.39 10.52
C GLN A 11 -9.30 -2.06 9.83
N ILE A 12 -8.29 -2.87 10.13
CA ILE A 12 -6.96 -2.85 9.54
C ILE A 12 -6.83 -4.05 8.61
N GLY A 13 -6.49 -3.80 7.35
CA GLY A 13 -6.10 -4.81 6.39
C GLY A 13 -4.58 -4.82 6.21
N GLN A 14 -3.95 -5.97 6.42
CA GLN A 14 -2.53 -6.16 6.14
C GLN A 14 -2.37 -7.14 4.98
N VAL A 15 -1.49 -6.81 4.05
CA VAL A 15 -1.11 -7.67 2.93
C VAL A 15 0.40 -7.77 2.90
N HIS A 16 0.92 -8.99 2.88
CA HIS A 16 2.33 -9.24 2.65
C HIS A 16 2.46 -10.33 1.60
N LEU A 17 3.18 -10.07 0.53
CA LEU A 17 3.46 -11.01 -0.55
C LEU A 17 4.96 -11.06 -0.80
N ASN A 18 5.52 -12.26 -0.74
CA ASN A 18 6.86 -12.61 -1.15
C ASN A 18 6.83 -13.37 -2.47
N THR A 19 7.90 -13.26 -3.24
CA THR A 19 8.14 -14.04 -4.45
C THR A 19 9.54 -14.63 -4.43
N THR A 20 9.71 -15.85 -4.96
CA THR A 20 11.03 -16.52 -4.99
C THR A 20 11.85 -16.22 -6.24
N ASN A 21 11.25 -15.65 -7.28
CA ASN A 21 11.91 -15.34 -8.55
C ASN A 21 11.39 -14.03 -9.19
N ASN A 22 12.18 -13.49 -10.12
CA ASN A 22 11.92 -12.19 -10.75
C ASN A 22 10.75 -12.19 -11.74
N GLU A 23 10.44 -13.32 -12.37
CA GLU A 23 9.31 -13.42 -13.30
C GLU A 23 7.97 -13.36 -12.54
N THR A 24 7.89 -14.08 -11.42
CA THR A 24 6.76 -14.00 -10.48
C THR A 24 6.68 -12.61 -9.84
N LEU A 25 7.79 -12.01 -9.41
CA LEU A 25 7.83 -10.63 -8.90
C LEU A 25 7.16 -9.66 -9.87
N ARG A 26 7.58 -9.69 -11.15
CA ARG A 26 7.01 -8.83 -12.18
C ARG A 26 5.50 -9.02 -12.28
N THR A 27 5.06 -10.27 -12.36
CA THR A 27 3.64 -10.63 -12.47
C THR A 27 2.83 -10.11 -11.29
N ILE A 28 3.37 -10.23 -10.07
CA ILE A 28 2.73 -9.74 -8.84
C ILE A 28 2.67 -8.21 -8.83
N LEU A 29 3.74 -7.52 -9.19
CA LEU A 29 3.75 -6.05 -9.25
C LEU A 29 2.72 -5.51 -10.25
N GLU A 30 2.63 -6.09 -11.45
CA GLU A 30 1.66 -5.67 -12.46
C GLU A 30 0.21 -5.83 -11.97
N ARG A 31 -0.09 -6.92 -11.24
CA ARG A 31 -1.44 -7.17 -10.68
C ARG A 31 -1.76 -6.34 -9.45
N THR A 32 -0.73 -6.02 -8.66
CA THR A 32 -0.86 -5.24 -7.42
C THR A 32 -1.51 -3.88 -7.67
N PHE A 33 -1.21 -3.22 -8.78
CA PHE A 33 -1.80 -1.90 -9.07
C PHE A 33 -3.33 -1.91 -9.24
N SER A 34 -3.87 -2.99 -9.81
CA SER A 34 -5.33 -3.18 -9.89
C SER A 34 -5.91 -3.52 -8.52
N ALA A 35 -5.21 -4.35 -7.74
CA ALA A 35 -5.63 -4.71 -6.38
C ALA A 35 -5.67 -3.48 -5.44
N ILE A 36 -4.64 -2.63 -5.49
CA ILE A 36 -4.59 -1.34 -4.77
C ILE A 36 -5.78 -0.46 -5.16
N SER A 37 -6.06 -0.32 -6.46
CA SER A 37 -7.17 0.50 -6.95
C SER A 37 -8.51 0.01 -6.39
N ARG A 38 -8.74 -1.31 -6.37
CA ARG A 38 -9.95 -1.91 -5.80
C ARG A 38 -10.08 -1.70 -4.29
N VAL A 39 -8.98 -1.79 -3.55
CA VAL A 39 -8.95 -1.52 -2.11
C VAL A 39 -9.29 -0.05 -1.83
N ALA A 40 -8.72 0.87 -2.60
CA ALA A 40 -9.04 2.30 -2.50
C ALA A 40 -10.49 2.60 -2.89
N GLU A 41 -11.03 1.97 -3.94
CA GLU A 41 -12.43 2.09 -4.34
C GLU A 41 -13.42 1.63 -3.25
N ALA A 42 -12.98 0.70 -2.41
CA ALA A 42 -13.71 0.25 -1.23
C ALA A 42 -13.50 1.17 -0.01
N ASP A 43 -12.99 2.38 -0.19
CA ASP A 43 -12.76 3.40 0.85
C ASP A 43 -11.75 3.01 1.94
N TYR A 44 -10.88 2.04 1.68
CA TYR A 44 -9.70 1.86 2.51
C TYR A 44 -8.65 2.90 2.14
N VAL A 45 -7.96 3.40 3.17
CA VAL A 45 -6.79 4.27 3.02
C VAL A 45 -5.56 3.55 3.56
N GLY A 46 -4.39 3.77 2.98
CA GLY A 46 -3.23 2.97 3.37
C GLY A 46 -1.89 3.44 2.87
N TYR A 47 -0.90 2.61 3.18
CA TYR A 47 0.51 2.74 2.83
C TYR A 47 0.98 1.39 2.32
N ALA A 48 1.93 1.38 1.39
CA ALA A 48 2.50 0.14 0.88
C ALA A 48 3.92 0.34 0.36
N ARG A 49 4.71 -0.72 0.44
CA ARG A 49 6.02 -0.88 -0.19
C ARG A 49 5.91 -1.91 -1.30
N LEU A 50 6.66 -1.68 -2.38
CA LEU A 50 6.74 -2.56 -3.54
C LEU A 50 8.14 -3.17 -3.59
N GLY A 51 8.23 -4.42 -4.03
CA GLY A 51 9.49 -5.09 -4.29
C GLY A 51 10.20 -4.49 -5.50
N ASN A 52 11.53 -4.44 -5.44
CA ASN A 52 12.41 -4.02 -6.53
C ASN A 52 13.34 -5.15 -7.02
N GLY A 53 13.18 -6.36 -6.51
CA GLY A 53 14.02 -7.52 -6.85
C GLY A 53 15.25 -7.73 -5.98
N LYS A 54 15.55 -6.83 -5.03
CA LYS A 54 16.66 -7.02 -4.07
C LYS A 54 16.29 -7.83 -2.83
N SER A 55 14.99 -8.02 -2.59
CA SER A 55 14.46 -8.77 -1.45
C SER A 55 13.33 -9.69 -1.94
N PRO A 56 12.98 -10.74 -1.19
CA PRO A 56 11.86 -11.60 -1.55
C PRO A 56 10.51 -10.87 -1.50
N THR A 57 10.39 -9.75 -0.79
CA THR A 57 9.14 -8.98 -0.71
C THR A 57 8.78 -8.41 -2.07
N ALA A 58 7.60 -8.78 -2.57
CA ALA A 58 6.99 -8.20 -3.76
C ALA A 58 6.01 -7.08 -3.41
N PHE A 59 5.28 -7.22 -2.30
CA PHE A 59 4.35 -6.21 -1.82
C PHE A 59 4.16 -6.32 -0.30
N ASP A 60 4.16 -5.19 0.40
CA ASP A 60 3.80 -5.10 1.81
C ASP A 60 2.93 -3.88 2.00
N GLY A 61 1.70 -4.06 2.49
CA GLY A 61 0.67 -3.03 2.50
C GLY A 61 -0.16 -3.06 3.79
N LEU A 62 -0.45 -1.87 4.30
CA LEU A 62 -1.29 -1.65 5.45
C LEU A 62 -2.42 -0.67 5.09
N PHE A 63 -3.65 -1.08 5.33
CA PHE A 63 -4.86 -0.38 4.93
C PHE A 63 -5.81 -0.26 6.10
N ILE A 64 -6.58 0.81 6.11
CA ILE A 64 -7.41 1.22 7.24
C ILE A 64 -8.76 1.64 6.69
N LYS A 65 -9.84 1.12 7.28
CA LYS A 65 -11.20 1.59 7.01
C LYS A 65 -12.03 1.61 8.29
N PRO A 66 -12.55 2.78 8.70
CA PRO A 66 -13.50 2.86 9.79
C PRO A 66 -14.82 2.15 9.47
N ASN A 67 -15.40 1.50 10.47
CA ASN A 67 -16.70 0.82 10.37
C ASN A 67 -16.80 -0.22 9.22
N ALA A 68 -15.70 -0.83 8.82
CA ALA A 68 -15.72 -1.87 7.79
C ALA A 68 -16.28 -3.19 8.32
N THR A 69 -16.66 -4.08 7.42
CA THR A 69 -17.12 -5.44 7.75
C THR A 69 -16.20 -6.47 7.11
N ASN A 70 -16.26 -7.72 7.60
CA ASN A 70 -15.56 -8.84 6.98
C ASN A 70 -15.98 -9.04 5.51
N GLU A 71 -17.24 -8.79 5.17
CA GLU A 71 -17.70 -8.87 3.78
C GLU A 71 -17.02 -7.81 2.90
N THR A 72 -16.96 -6.56 3.38
CA THR A 72 -16.27 -5.49 2.63
C THR A 72 -14.78 -5.76 2.52
N PHE A 73 -14.16 -6.34 3.56
CA PHE A 73 -12.76 -6.75 3.53
C PHE A 73 -12.51 -7.84 2.48
N SER A 74 -13.22 -8.97 2.56
CA SER A 74 -13.05 -10.08 1.62
C SER A 74 -13.24 -9.63 0.17
N LYS A 75 -14.24 -8.78 -0.08
CA LYS A 75 -14.49 -8.24 -1.43
C LYS A 75 -13.37 -7.31 -1.90
N ALA A 76 -12.89 -6.41 -1.04
CA ALA A 76 -11.84 -5.44 -1.38
C ALA A 76 -10.48 -6.12 -1.63
N PHE A 77 -10.12 -7.10 -0.79
CA PHE A 77 -8.81 -7.75 -0.80
C PHE A 77 -8.74 -9.03 -1.62
N SER A 78 -9.85 -9.48 -2.22
CA SER A 78 -9.91 -10.69 -3.05
C SER A 78 -8.79 -10.82 -4.08
N LEU A 79 -8.41 -9.74 -4.77
CA LEU A 79 -7.33 -9.78 -5.76
C LEU A 79 -5.95 -10.09 -5.14
N PHE A 80 -5.71 -9.69 -3.89
CA PHE A 80 -4.51 -10.07 -3.15
C PHE A 80 -4.56 -11.54 -2.72
N VAL A 81 -5.75 -12.03 -2.33
CA VAL A 81 -5.96 -13.44 -2.01
C VAL A 81 -5.73 -14.34 -3.22
N ASP A 82 -6.22 -13.93 -4.39
CA ASP A 82 -6.01 -14.65 -5.65
C ASP A 82 -4.51 -14.76 -5.99
N MET A 83 -3.73 -13.70 -5.74
CA MET A 83 -2.28 -13.68 -5.97
C MET A 83 -1.51 -14.66 -5.08
N MET A 84 -1.98 -14.95 -3.86
CA MET A 84 -1.37 -15.97 -3.00
C MET A 84 -1.51 -17.39 -3.56
N SER A 85 -2.39 -17.60 -4.55
CA SER A 85 -2.56 -18.91 -5.20
C SER A 85 -1.55 -19.16 -6.32
N PHE A 86 -0.68 -18.20 -6.63
CA PHE A 86 0.32 -18.36 -7.67
C PHE A 86 1.49 -19.21 -7.18
N GLN A 87 2.05 -19.99 -8.11
CA GLN A 87 3.32 -20.66 -7.85
C GLN A 87 4.38 -19.62 -7.50
N ASP A 88 5.28 -19.97 -6.57
CA ASP A 88 6.39 -19.12 -6.15
C ASP A 88 6.00 -17.85 -5.37
N VAL A 89 4.75 -17.80 -4.88
CA VAL A 89 4.26 -16.76 -3.97
C VAL A 89 4.04 -17.35 -2.58
N ASP A 90 4.54 -16.65 -1.56
CA ASP A 90 4.22 -16.91 -0.15
C ASP A 90 3.79 -15.61 0.51
N GLY A 91 2.87 -15.64 1.45
CA GLY A 91 2.33 -14.41 2.00
C GLY A 91 1.09 -14.57 2.85
N HIS A 92 0.50 -13.43 3.21
CA HIS A 92 -0.74 -13.37 3.97
C HIS A 92 -1.58 -12.15 3.61
N VAL A 93 -2.89 -12.29 3.79
CA VAL A 93 -3.87 -11.21 3.81
C VAL A 93 -4.63 -11.34 5.12
N LEU A 94 -4.45 -10.38 6.02
CA LEU A 94 -4.99 -10.43 7.38
C LEU A 94 -5.88 -9.23 7.65
N SER A 95 -6.89 -9.44 8.49
CA SER A 95 -7.77 -8.39 8.99
C SER A 95 -7.72 -8.35 10.51
N PHE A 96 -7.62 -7.15 11.07
CA PHE A 96 -7.65 -6.91 12.51
C PHE A 96 -8.62 -5.77 12.81
N ASP A 97 -9.32 -5.84 13.94
CA ASP A 97 -10.22 -4.76 14.37
C ASP A 97 -9.69 -4.08 15.63
N PHE A 98 -9.83 -2.76 15.65
CA PHE A 98 -9.53 -1.91 16.79
C PHE A 98 -10.79 -1.14 17.19
N PRO A 99 -11.05 -0.95 18.49
CA PRO A 99 -12.27 -0.27 18.95
C PRO A 99 -12.31 1.22 18.59
N SER A 100 -11.17 1.88 18.37
CA SER A 100 -11.11 3.31 18.04
C SER A 100 -9.76 3.76 17.46
N TRP A 101 -9.69 4.98 16.91
CA TRP A 101 -8.43 5.58 16.46
C TRP A 101 -7.42 5.69 17.61
N ALA A 102 -7.89 6.05 18.80
CA ALA A 102 -7.03 6.17 19.98
C ALA A 102 -6.37 4.85 20.36
N SER A 103 -7.03 3.71 20.13
CA SER A 103 -6.44 2.39 20.36
C SER A 103 -5.44 1.98 19.27
N TRP A 104 -5.66 2.41 18.03
CA TRP A 104 -4.78 2.07 16.90
C TRP A 104 -3.51 2.93 16.86
N CYS A 105 -3.62 4.25 17.04
CA CYS A 105 -2.53 5.20 16.82
C CYS A 105 -1.21 4.85 17.54
N PRO A 106 -1.20 4.38 18.81
CA PRO A 106 0.04 3.99 19.48
C PRO A 106 0.78 2.83 18.79
N HIS A 107 0.07 1.89 18.15
CA HIS A 107 0.69 0.81 17.40
C HIS A 107 1.34 1.31 16.12
N PHE A 108 0.67 2.22 15.42
CA PHE A 108 1.18 2.81 14.18
C PHE A 108 2.36 3.76 14.42
N LEU A 109 2.25 4.66 15.40
CA LEU A 109 3.24 5.68 15.71
C LEU A 109 4.42 5.15 16.54
N GLY A 110 4.32 3.92 17.04
CA GLY A 110 5.38 3.25 17.80
C GLY A 110 6.57 2.80 16.95
N ASP A 111 6.51 2.92 15.61
CA ASP A 111 7.62 2.52 14.72
C ASP A 111 8.85 3.42 14.96
N PRO A 112 9.97 2.86 15.47
CA PRO A 112 11.18 3.62 15.79
C PRO A 112 11.90 4.18 14.55
N ASN A 113 11.49 3.80 13.34
CA ASN A 113 12.05 4.31 12.08
C ASN A 113 11.37 5.59 11.58
N MET A 114 10.32 6.08 12.26
CA MET A 114 9.72 7.38 11.99
C MET A 114 10.69 8.52 12.35
N GLY A 115 10.98 9.41 11.40
CA GLY A 115 11.86 10.57 11.62
C GLY A 115 13.30 10.44 11.09
N THR A 116 13.55 9.47 10.21
CA THR A 116 14.85 9.36 9.51
C THR A 116 14.93 10.31 8.31
N ASN A 117 16.15 10.74 7.96
CA ASN A 117 16.38 11.58 6.78
C ASN A 117 16.11 10.76 5.51
N THR A 118 15.07 11.14 4.76
CA THR A 118 14.70 10.52 3.50
C THR A 118 14.72 11.56 2.37
N ILE A 119 15.39 11.25 1.25
CA ILE A 119 15.23 12.02 0.02
C ILE A 119 14.09 11.38 -0.74
N SER A 120 13.15 12.21 -1.19
CA SER A 120 11.96 11.66 -1.80
C SER A 120 11.37 12.37 -3.00
N GLY A 121 10.97 11.56 -3.99
CA GLY A 121 10.32 12.02 -5.23
C GLY A 121 8.88 11.51 -5.32
N SER A 122 7.89 12.38 -5.24
CA SER A 122 6.48 11.96 -5.32
C SER A 122 5.78 12.34 -6.59
N GLY A 123 4.82 11.50 -6.98
CA GLY A 123 3.84 11.77 -8.03
C GLY A 123 2.46 11.24 -7.61
N LEU A 124 1.39 11.91 -8.06
CA LEU A 124 0.03 11.36 -7.93
C LEU A 124 -0.21 10.38 -9.06
N LEU A 125 -0.46 9.11 -8.71
CA LEU A 125 -0.90 8.11 -9.66
C LEU A 125 -2.41 7.98 -9.58
N THR A 126 -3.08 8.14 -10.71
CA THR A 126 -4.53 7.90 -10.82
C THR A 126 -4.78 6.39 -11.04
N PRO A 127 -5.99 5.89 -10.73
CA PRO A 127 -6.35 4.50 -11.05
C PRO A 127 -6.15 4.15 -12.53
N GLU A 128 -6.40 5.11 -13.42
CA GLU A 128 -6.16 4.96 -14.86
C GLU A 128 -4.67 4.73 -15.16
N VAL A 129 -3.77 5.51 -14.56
CA VAL A 129 -2.32 5.33 -14.73
C VAL A 129 -1.88 3.98 -14.15
N LEU A 130 -2.35 3.63 -12.96
CA LEU A 130 -2.06 2.36 -12.31
C LEU A 130 -2.48 1.15 -13.17
N THR A 131 -3.59 1.27 -13.89
CA THR A 131 -4.13 0.19 -14.73
C THR A 131 -3.45 0.15 -16.09
N ASN A 132 -3.43 1.29 -16.79
CA ASN A 132 -3.02 1.37 -18.20
C ASN A 132 -1.49 1.42 -18.38
N LYS A 133 -0.76 1.85 -17.35
CA LYS A 133 0.71 1.98 -17.38
C LYS A 133 1.39 1.05 -16.38
N SER A 134 0.68 0.05 -15.87
CA SER A 134 1.22 -0.94 -14.92
C SER A 134 2.58 -1.49 -15.34
N LYS A 135 2.71 -1.93 -16.59
CA LYS A 135 3.96 -2.47 -17.15
C LYS A 135 5.11 -1.45 -17.15
N GLU A 136 4.83 -0.22 -17.56
CA GLU A 136 5.82 0.87 -17.60
C GLU A 136 6.30 1.23 -16.19
N ILE A 137 5.39 1.22 -15.21
CA ILE A 137 5.72 1.45 -13.80
C ILE A 137 6.57 0.28 -13.27
N VAL A 138 6.22 -0.97 -13.59
CA VAL A 138 7.04 -2.13 -13.20
C VAL A 138 8.42 -2.09 -13.85
N ASP A 139 8.52 -1.71 -15.13
CA ASP A 139 9.80 -1.51 -15.80
C ASP A 139 10.63 -0.44 -15.09
N LEU A 140 10.01 0.69 -14.74
CA LEU A 140 10.68 1.74 -13.98
C LEU A 140 11.22 1.20 -12.64
N ILE A 141 10.42 0.44 -11.89
CA ILE A 141 10.81 -0.17 -10.62
C ILE A 141 11.99 -1.13 -10.80
N LEU A 142 11.86 -2.10 -11.71
CA LEU A 142 12.84 -3.17 -11.88
C LEU A 142 14.14 -2.69 -12.53
N ASN A 143 14.10 -1.59 -13.30
CA ASN A 143 15.30 -0.96 -13.86
C ASN A 143 16.01 -0.02 -12.87
N ASN A 144 15.38 0.34 -11.75
CA ASN A 144 15.91 1.28 -10.76
C ASN A 144 15.96 0.67 -9.36
N GLN A 145 16.54 -0.53 -9.25
CA GLN A 145 16.57 -1.31 -8.00
C GLN A 145 17.31 -0.62 -6.84
N ASP A 146 18.06 0.46 -7.10
CA ASP A 146 18.71 1.28 -6.07
C ASP A 146 17.75 2.10 -5.20
N TYR A 147 16.48 2.15 -5.58
CA TYR A 147 15.44 2.83 -4.84
C TYR A 147 14.38 1.84 -4.36
N ASP A 148 13.75 2.15 -3.23
CA ASP A 148 12.67 1.36 -2.65
C ASP A 148 11.33 2.01 -3.05
N PRO A 149 10.58 1.43 -4.02
CA PRO A 149 9.32 2.00 -4.45
C PRO A 149 8.24 1.85 -3.37
N GLU A 150 7.52 2.93 -3.09
CA GLU A 150 6.48 2.94 -2.07
C GLU A 150 5.31 3.86 -2.45
N PHE A 151 4.14 3.51 -1.93
CA PHE A 151 3.02 4.42 -1.75
C PHE A 151 2.93 4.74 -0.26
N GLY A 152 2.91 6.00 0.11
CA GLY A 152 2.49 6.36 1.48
C GLY A 152 1.37 7.35 1.52
N PHE A 153 0.63 7.40 0.43
CA PHE A 153 -0.80 7.48 0.57
C PHE A 153 -1.46 6.69 -0.56
N ILE A 154 -2.35 5.78 -0.16
CA ILE A 154 -3.33 5.14 -1.03
C ILE A 154 -4.69 5.53 -0.49
N GLY A 155 -5.59 5.98 -1.35
CA GLY A 155 -6.96 6.28 -0.95
C GLY A 155 -7.65 7.15 -1.98
N ARG A 156 -8.99 7.21 -1.87
CA ARG A 156 -9.76 8.16 -2.66
C ARG A 156 -9.57 9.56 -2.11
N VAL A 157 -9.16 10.46 -2.99
CA VAL A 157 -9.17 11.90 -2.72
C VAL A 157 -10.35 12.50 -3.50
N ASN A 158 -11.18 13.31 -2.84
CA ASN A 158 -12.19 14.07 -3.55
C ASN A 158 -11.48 15.02 -4.54
N PRO A 159 -11.71 14.88 -5.86
CA PRO A 159 -11.03 15.71 -6.86
C PRO A 159 -11.27 17.20 -6.63
N GLN A 160 -12.42 17.59 -6.08
CA GLN A 160 -12.76 18.97 -5.77
C GLN A 160 -12.01 19.52 -4.55
N GLU A 161 -11.47 18.65 -3.69
CA GLU A 161 -10.68 19.03 -2.51
C GLU A 161 -9.18 18.68 -2.67
N ARG A 162 -8.75 18.27 -3.87
CA ARG A 162 -7.35 17.88 -4.16
C ARG A 162 -6.35 19.00 -3.84
N ALA A 163 -6.72 20.27 -4.08
CA ALA A 163 -5.89 21.43 -3.72
C ALA A 163 -5.74 21.64 -2.20
N ASN A 164 -6.58 20.99 -1.40
CA ASN A 164 -6.60 21.08 0.07
C ASN A 164 -6.07 19.80 0.75
N THR A 165 -5.61 18.82 -0.03
CA THR A 165 -5.12 17.53 0.49
C THR A 165 -3.60 17.44 0.28
N ILE A 166 -2.84 17.41 1.37
CA ILE A 166 -1.37 17.34 1.33
C ILE A 166 -0.93 15.91 0.99
N GLN A 167 0.07 15.75 0.11
CA GLN A 167 0.42 14.50 -0.54
C GLN A 167 1.83 13.99 -0.15
N PHE A 168 1.94 12.65 -0.10
CA PHE A 168 3.09 11.79 0.23
C PHE A 168 4.19 11.66 -0.86
N THR A 169 5.37 11.19 -0.43
CA THR A 169 6.78 11.11 -0.91
C THR A 169 7.25 9.71 -1.42
N THR A 170 8.51 9.47 -1.87
CA THR A 170 9.14 8.12 -2.02
C THR A 170 10.57 8.11 -1.48
N SER A 171 10.97 7.27 -0.54
CA SER A 171 12.29 7.37 0.13
C SER A 171 13.43 6.52 -0.50
N GLY A 172 14.68 6.99 -0.41
CA GLY A 172 15.88 6.19 -0.69
C GLY A 172 16.95 6.34 0.41
N ARG A 173 17.66 5.26 0.77
CA ARG A 173 18.77 5.27 1.74
C ARG A 173 20.11 5.47 1.05
N ARG A 174 20.95 6.37 1.57
CA ARG A 174 22.37 6.46 1.19
C ARG A 174 23.20 5.70 2.23
N ALA A 175 23.98 4.70 1.82
CA ALA A 175 25.05 4.17 2.66
C ALA A 175 26.06 5.31 2.91
N GLN A 176 26.32 5.62 4.18
CA GLN A 176 27.41 6.51 4.54
C GLN A 176 28.73 5.83 4.13
N ARG A 177 29.52 6.54 3.31
CA ARG A 177 30.92 6.21 3.04
C ARG A 177 31.78 6.75 4.17
#